data_AF-A0A2E3HQA2-F1
#
_entry.id   AF-A0A2E3HQA2-F1
#
_cell.length_a   1.000
_cell.length_b   1.000
_cell.length_c   1.000
_cell.angle_alpha   90.00
_cell.angle_beta   90.00
_cell.angle_gamma   90.00
#
_symmetry.space_group_name_H-M   'P 1'
#
loop_
_entity.id
_entity.type
_entity.pdbx_description
1 polymer ?
#
loop_
_entity_poly.entity_id
_entity_poly.type
_entity_poly.pdbx_seq_one_letter_code
_entity_poly.pdbx_strand_id
1 'polypeptide(L)'
;MEEATTTKVVSEKNKVHLTKGEDVDKDYDYARGNLYSLIDKGQEAVNGALDLAMSSDHPRAYEVAGQLIKHVGDVADKLMALQKDKKAIKDEGPKKVVTNNSLFVGSTADLQKMLKEASKKKDK
;
A
#
# COMPACT_ATOMS: atom_id res chain seq x y z
N MET A 1 -52.12 -6.87 32.26
CA MET A 1 -51.19 -7.98 31.98
C MET A 1 -51.30 -8.23 30.48
N GLU A 2 -50.64 -7.45 29.61
CA GLU A 2 -49.19 -7.17 29.54
C GLU A 2 -48.44 -8.51 29.49
N GLU A 3 -47.73 -8.90 28.42
CA GLU A 3 -46.85 -8.12 27.54
C GLU A 3 -47.06 -8.41 26.05
N ALA A 4 -47.03 -7.35 25.25
CA ALA A 4 -46.67 -7.40 23.85
C ALA A 4 -45.13 -7.36 23.76
N THR A 5 -44.51 -8.43 23.28
CA THR A 5 -43.09 -8.41 22.93
C THR A 5 -42.91 -7.77 21.54
N THR A 6 -42.77 -6.45 21.54
CA THR A 6 -42.17 -5.71 20.42
C THR A 6 -40.72 -6.14 20.26
N THR A 7 -40.43 -6.96 19.25
CA THR A 7 -39.07 -7.15 18.76
C THR A 7 -38.63 -5.89 18.01
N LYS A 8 -37.79 -5.12 18.69
CA LYS A 8 -37.19 -3.88 18.21
C LYS A 8 -36.30 -4.15 16.98
N VAL A 9 -36.60 -3.39 15.94
CA VAL A 9 -35.84 -3.08 14.73
C VAL A 9 -34.32 -3.13 14.96
N VAL A 10 -33.63 -4.09 14.32
CA VAL A 10 -32.17 -4.04 14.15
C VAL A 10 -31.88 -3.00 13.08
N SER A 11 -31.39 -1.87 13.55
CA SER A 11 -31.08 -0.66 12.79
C SER A 11 -30.02 -0.86 11.72
N GLU A 12 -30.40 -0.59 10.47
CA GLU A 12 -29.51 -0.22 9.36
C GLU A 12 -28.62 0.97 9.75
N LYS A 13 -27.37 0.74 10.17
CA LYS A 13 -26.28 1.72 10.01
C LYS A 13 -24.93 1.00 9.92
N ASN A 14 -24.62 0.45 8.75
CA ASN A 14 -23.24 0.22 8.35
C ASN A 14 -22.95 0.94 7.03
N LYS A 15 -23.14 2.27 7.03
CA LYS A 15 -22.49 3.14 6.05
C LYS A 15 -21.15 3.54 6.66
N VAL A 16 -20.15 2.69 6.40
CA VAL A 16 -18.74 3.01 6.65
C VAL A 16 -18.44 4.29 5.88
N HIS A 17 -18.30 5.40 6.61
CA HIS A 17 -17.81 6.64 6.04
C HIS A 17 -16.32 6.43 5.80
N LEU A 18 -15.94 6.06 4.58
CA LEU A 18 -14.53 5.95 4.23
C LEU A 18 -13.93 7.36 4.10
N THR A 19 -13.27 7.81 5.16
CA THR A 19 -12.34 8.95 5.08
C THR A 19 -11.08 8.45 4.39
N LYS A 20 -11.00 8.69 3.08
CA LYS A 20 -10.05 8.15 2.09
C LYS A 20 -8.55 8.15 2.46
N GLY A 21 -8.12 8.89 3.48
CA GLY A 21 -6.73 8.91 3.96
C GLY A 21 -6.48 8.05 5.21
N GLU A 22 -7.41 8.06 6.17
CA GLU A 22 -7.23 7.38 7.47
C GLU A 22 -7.46 5.86 7.37
N ASP A 23 -8.31 5.44 6.42
CA ASP A 23 -8.55 4.01 6.17
C ASP A 23 -7.35 3.32 5.52
N VAL A 24 -6.61 4.01 4.65
CA VAL A 24 -5.45 3.41 3.94
C VAL A 24 -4.33 3.06 4.91
N ASP A 25 -4.04 3.94 5.87
CA ASP A 25 -3.03 3.66 6.89
C ASP A 25 -3.50 2.55 7.85
N LYS A 26 -4.78 2.53 8.24
CA LYS A 26 -5.36 1.46 9.08
C LYS A 26 -5.35 0.11 8.38
N ASP A 27 -5.76 0.05 7.11
CA ASP A 27 -5.76 -1.17 6.30
C ASP A 27 -4.34 -1.69 6.08
N TYR A 28 -3.37 -0.78 5.87
CA TYR A 28 -1.96 -1.13 5.78
C TYR A 28 -1.43 -1.72 7.09
N ASP A 29 -1.69 -1.08 8.23
CA ASP A 29 -1.21 -1.55 9.52
C ASP A 29 -1.89 -2.88 9.92
N TYR A 30 -3.17 -3.05 9.60
CA TYR A 30 -3.90 -4.29 9.77
C TYR A 30 -3.33 -5.42 8.90
N ALA A 31 -3.13 -5.17 7.59
CA ALA A 31 -2.56 -6.15 6.68
C ALA A 31 -1.13 -6.52 7.09
N ARG A 32 -0.32 -5.54 7.51
CA ARG A 32 1.04 -5.77 8.02
C ARG A 32 1.03 -6.62 9.29
N GLY A 33 0.15 -6.32 10.26
CA GLY A 33 -0.01 -7.10 11.48
C GLY A 33 -0.45 -8.54 11.20
N ASN A 34 -1.39 -8.71 10.27
CA ASN A 34 -1.85 -10.04 9.86
C ASN A 34 -0.72 -10.84 9.20
N LEU A 35 0.04 -10.24 8.27
CA LEU A 35 1.18 -10.90 7.63
C LEU A 35 2.26 -11.30 8.63
N TYR A 36 2.58 -10.46 9.63
CA TYR A 36 3.51 -10.85 10.69
C TYR A 36 2.99 -12.02 11.52
N SER A 37 1.71 -12.00 11.93
CA SER A 37 1.11 -13.10 12.67
C SER A 37 1.14 -14.41 11.87
N LEU A 38 0.94 -14.32 10.55
CA LEU A 38 0.97 -15.47 9.65
C LEU A 38 2.38 -16.02 9.45
N ILE A 39 3.39 -15.16 9.41
CA ILE A 39 4.80 -15.58 9.36
C ILE A 39 5.21 -16.27 10.66
N ASP A 40 4.86 -15.71 11.81
CA ASP A 40 5.22 -16.26 13.13
C ASP A 40 4.58 -17.64 13.34
N LYS A 41 3.26 -17.73 13.13
CA LYS A 41 2.54 -19.02 13.14
C LYS A 41 3.03 -19.97 12.05
N GLY A 42 3.44 -19.44 10.90
CA GLY A 42 4.01 -20.20 9.81
C GLY A 42 5.35 -20.83 10.18
N GLN A 43 6.22 -20.10 10.89
CA GLN A 43 7.50 -20.63 11.38
C GLN A 43 7.28 -21.71 12.44
N GLU A 44 6.34 -21.51 13.36
CA GLU A 44 5.96 -22.53 14.34
C GLU A 44 5.40 -23.79 13.66
N ALA A 45 4.50 -23.62 12.68
CA ALA A 45 3.94 -24.73 11.91
C ALA A 45 5.01 -25.46 11.08
N VAL A 46 5.98 -24.73 10.51
CA VAL A 46 7.13 -25.31 9.80
C VAL A 46 7.99 -26.13 10.74
N ASN A 47 8.29 -25.63 11.94
CA ASN A 47 9.07 -26.36 12.94
C ASN A 47 8.34 -27.65 13.38
N GLY A 48 7.03 -27.56 13.69
CA GLY A 48 6.23 -28.73 14.04
C GLY A 48 6.12 -29.74 12.88
N ALA A 49 6.04 -29.26 11.64
CA ALA A 49 6.06 -30.12 10.45
C ALA A 49 7.42 -30.79 10.25
N LEU A 50 8.52 -30.10 10.54
CA LEU A 50 9.88 -30.64 10.51
C LEU A 50 10.07 -31.73 11.58
N ASP A 51 9.63 -31.48 12.81
CA ASP A 51 9.70 -32.47 13.89
C ASP A 51 8.90 -33.74 13.55
N LEU A 52 7.71 -33.56 12.96
CA LEU A 52 6.89 -34.67 12.48
C LEU A 52 7.57 -35.41 11.31
N ALA A 53 8.19 -34.69 10.38
CA ALA A 53 8.90 -35.27 9.25
C ALA A 53 10.11 -36.09 9.70
N MET A 54 10.88 -35.58 10.68
CA MET A 54 12.00 -36.28 11.31
C MET A 54 11.54 -37.52 12.08
N SER A 55 10.42 -37.41 12.81
CA SER A 55 9.87 -38.54 13.57
C SER A 55 9.28 -39.64 12.68
N SER A 56 8.73 -39.27 11.53
CA SER A 56 8.07 -40.22 10.61
C SER A 56 9.02 -40.88 9.62
N ASP A 57 10.24 -40.34 9.46
CA ASP A 57 11.29 -40.78 8.52
C ASP A 57 10.77 -41.03 7.08
N HIS A 58 9.70 -40.33 6.71
CA HIS A 58 9.00 -40.50 5.44
C HIS A 58 9.42 -39.39 4.47
N PRO A 59 9.93 -39.71 3.27
CA PRO A 59 10.35 -38.71 2.27
C PRO A 59 9.25 -37.70 1.93
N ARG A 60 7.99 -38.15 1.92
CA ARG A 60 6.83 -37.30 1.63
C ARG A 60 6.57 -36.24 2.70
N ALA A 61 6.93 -36.49 3.96
CA ALA A 61 6.77 -35.51 5.02
C ALA A 61 7.73 -34.32 4.83
N TYR A 62 8.96 -34.59 4.35
CA TYR A 62 9.92 -33.54 4.01
C TYR A 62 9.50 -32.71 2.78
N GLU A 63 8.85 -33.32 1.79
CA GLU A 63 8.28 -32.58 0.65
C GLU A 63 7.21 -31.58 1.11
N VAL A 64 6.30 -32.03 1.99
CA VAL A 64 5.24 -31.16 2.53
C VAL A 64 5.83 -30.07 3.42
N ALA A 65 6.83 -30.39 4.26
CA ALA A 65 7.56 -29.38 5.03
C ALA A 65 8.25 -28.34 4.12
N GLY A 66 8.86 -28.78 3.01
CA GLY A 66 9.43 -27.89 2.01
C GLY A 66 8.40 -26.97 1.33
N GLN A 67 7.20 -27.49 1.06
CA GLN A 67 6.08 -26.68 0.55
C GLN A 67 5.59 -25.65 1.59
N LEU A 68 5.51 -26.02 2.86
CA LEU A 68 5.16 -25.09 3.94
C LEU A 68 6.20 -23.96 4.08
N ILE A 69 7.49 -24.30 4.03
CA ILE A 69 8.57 -23.30 4.05
C ILE A 69 8.42 -22.32 2.87
N LYS A 70 8.13 -22.85 1.67
CA LYS A 70 7.87 -22.00 0.50
C LYS A 70 6.68 -21.06 0.74
N HIS A 71 5.58 -21.54 1.32
CA HIS A 71 4.43 -20.70 1.63
C HIS A 71 4.75 -19.59 2.64
N VAL A 72 5.56 -19.88 3.67
CA VAL A 72 6.04 -18.85 4.61
C VAL A 72 6.91 -17.81 3.89
N GLY A 73 7.78 -18.26 2.98
CA GLY A 73 8.58 -17.37 2.11
C GLY A 73 7.71 -16.47 1.24
N ASP A 74 6.69 -17.03 0.57
CA ASP A 74 5.77 -16.26 -0.27
C ASP A 74 4.98 -15.21 0.55
N VAL A 75 4.68 -15.48 1.83
CA VAL A 75 4.05 -14.51 2.75
C VAL A 75 5.03 -13.41 3.18
N ALA A 76 6.30 -13.75 3.42
CA ALA A 76 7.34 -12.76 3.68
C ALA A 76 7.58 -11.82 2.47
N ASP A 77 7.54 -12.36 1.26
CA ASP A 77 7.60 -11.57 0.03
C ASP A 77 6.41 -10.63 -0.12
N LYS A 78 5.19 -11.08 0.23
CA LYS A 78 4.00 -10.21 0.27
C LYS A 78 4.14 -9.08 1.29
N LEU A 79 4.79 -9.33 2.42
CA LEU A 79 5.08 -8.29 3.41
C LEU A 79 6.02 -7.23 2.83
N MET A 80 7.06 -7.64 2.10
CA MET A 80 7.94 -6.70 1.39
C MET A 80 7.23 -5.95 0.27
N ALA A 81 6.35 -6.61 -0.48
CA ALA A 81 5.54 -5.97 -1.53
C ALA A 81 4.63 -4.89 -0.94
N LEU A 82 3.94 -5.20 0.16
CA LEU A 82 3.07 -4.25 0.87
C LEU A 82 3.84 -3.00 1.32
N GLN A 83 5.09 -3.15 1.80
CA GLN A 83 5.94 -2.00 2.12
C GLN A 83 6.30 -1.15 0.89
N LYS A 84 6.58 -1.79 -0.25
CA LYS A 84 6.85 -1.10 -1.51
C LYS A 84 5.61 -0.34 -1.99
N ASP A 85 4.43 -0.94 -1.88
CA ASP A 85 3.16 -0.32 -2.29
C ASP A 85 2.84 0.91 -1.45
N LYS A 86 3.03 0.86 -0.11
CA LYS A 86 2.87 2.05 0.73
C LYS A 86 3.85 3.15 0.39
N LYS A 87 5.10 2.79 0.05
CA LYS A 87 6.09 3.77 -0.38
C LYS A 87 5.72 4.39 -1.73
N ALA A 88 5.29 3.59 -2.70
CA ALA A 88 4.83 4.06 -4.00
C ALA A 88 3.62 5.01 -3.88
N ILE A 89 2.62 4.66 -3.06
CA ILE A 89 1.46 5.52 -2.79
C ILE A 89 1.88 6.86 -2.15
N LYS A 90 2.89 6.86 -1.28
CA LYS A 90 3.44 8.10 -0.69
C LYS A 90 4.22 8.94 -1.71
N ASP A 91 5.00 8.29 -2.58
CA ASP A 91 5.82 8.96 -3.60
C ASP A 91 4.98 9.48 -4.80
N GLU A 92 3.78 8.94 -5.02
CA GLU A 92 2.75 9.51 -5.92
C GLU A 92 1.98 10.71 -5.32
N GLY A 93 2.49 11.31 -4.24
CA GLY A 93 2.12 12.66 -3.83
C GLY A 93 2.21 13.64 -5.00
N PRO A 94 1.45 14.76 -4.97
CA PRO A 94 1.17 15.57 -6.15
C PRO A 94 2.45 15.84 -6.94
N LYS A 95 2.54 15.26 -8.15
CA LYS A 95 3.64 15.51 -9.09
C LYS A 95 3.92 16.99 -9.02
N LYS A 96 5.09 17.38 -8.52
CA LYS A 96 5.47 18.76 -8.32
C LYS A 96 5.32 19.45 -9.68
N VAL A 97 4.19 20.12 -9.90
CA VAL A 97 3.95 20.89 -11.11
C VAL A 97 4.89 22.07 -10.95
N VAL A 98 6.10 21.92 -11.49
CA VAL A 98 7.08 23.00 -11.52
C VAL A 98 6.55 24.01 -12.52
N THR A 99 5.70 24.92 -12.06
CA THR A 99 5.27 26.07 -12.85
C THR A 99 6.47 27.01 -12.94
N ASN A 100 7.28 26.85 -13.98
CA ASN A 100 8.44 27.71 -14.23
C ASN A 100 7.95 29.07 -14.72
N ASN A 101 7.55 29.92 -13.76
CA ASN A 101 7.09 31.27 -14.03
C ASN A 101 8.29 32.10 -14.49
N SER A 102 8.43 32.30 -15.79
CA SER A 102 9.51 33.11 -16.38
C SER A 102 9.24 34.59 -16.12
N LEU A 103 9.51 35.02 -14.88
CA LEU A 103 9.35 36.41 -14.46
C LEU A 103 10.55 37.22 -14.96
N PHE A 104 10.34 38.08 -15.95
CA PHE A 104 11.38 38.98 -16.43
C PHE A 104 11.55 40.14 -15.45
N VAL A 105 12.66 40.16 -14.72
CA VAL A 105 13.03 41.25 -13.81
C VAL A 105 13.91 42.26 -14.54
N GLY A 106 13.29 43.30 -15.10
CA GLY A 106 13.98 44.36 -15.86
C GLY A 106 13.06 45.53 -16.19
N SER A 107 13.58 46.53 -16.89
CA SER A 107 12.77 47.68 -17.31
C SER A 107 11.81 47.28 -18.44
N THR A 108 10.66 47.93 -18.53
CA THR A 108 9.70 47.71 -19.63
C THR A 108 10.33 48.00 -21.01
N ALA A 109 11.34 48.87 -21.06
CA ALA A 109 12.09 49.17 -22.28
C ALA A 109 12.95 48.00 -22.75
N ASP A 110 13.55 47.23 -21.84
CA ASP A 110 14.39 46.07 -22.18
C ASP A 110 13.52 44.89 -22.62
N LEU A 111 12.34 44.73 -22.03
CA LEU A 111 11.34 43.75 -22.44
C LEU A 111 10.85 44.02 -23.88
N GLN A 112 10.62 45.29 -24.23
CA GLN A 112 10.23 45.68 -25.59
C GLN A 112 11.34 45.46 -26.64
N LYS A 113 12.61 45.70 -26.28
CA LYS A 113 13.75 45.39 -27.16
C LYS A 113 13.86 43.89 -27.41
N MET A 114 13.76 43.07 -26.36
CA MET A 114 13.82 41.62 -26.46
C MET A 114 12.69 41.06 -27.35
N LEU A 115 11.47 41.59 -27.22
CA LEU A 115 10.34 41.20 -28.08
C LEU A 115 10.55 41.56 -29.56
N LYS A 116 11.11 42.74 -29.85
CA LYS A 116 11.41 43.17 -31.23
C LYS A 116 12.54 42.36 -31.87
N GLU A 117 13.52 41.93 -31.09
CA GLU A 117 14.58 41.05 -31.58
C GLU A 117 14.08 39.63 -31.80
N ALA A 118 13.22 39.12 -30.90
CA ALA A 118 12.59 37.82 -31.04
C ALA A 118 11.65 37.74 -32.25
N SER A 119 10.90 38.82 -32.57
CA SER A 119 10.05 38.86 -33.76
C SER A 119 10.88 38.88 -35.04
N LYS A 120 11.96 39.66 -35.10
CA LYS A 120 12.86 39.72 -36.28
C LYS A 120 13.59 38.41 -36.56
N LYS A 121 13.83 37.57 -35.56
CA LYS A 121 14.46 36.25 -35.74
C LYS A 121 13.50 35.17 -36.25
N LYS A 122 12.18 35.35 -36.16
CA LYS A 122 11.19 34.38 -36.70
C LYS A 122 10.92 34.56 -38.20
N ASP A 123 11.25 35.71 -38.77
CA ASP A 123 11.05 36.03 -40.19
C ASP A 123 12.31 35.75 -41.05
N LYS A 124 13.22 34.89 -40.59
CA LYS A 124 14.43 34.48 -41.32
C LYS A 124 14.63 32.98 -41.30
#